data_AF-A0A962V8M6-F1
#
_entry.id   AF-A0A962V8M6-F1
#
_cell.length_a   1.000
_cell.length_b   1.000
_cell.length_c   1.000
_cell.angle_alpha   90.00
_cell.angle_beta   90.00
_cell.angle_gamma   90.00
#
_symmetry.space_group_name_H-M   'P 1'
#
loop_
_entity.id
_entity.type
_entity.pdbx_description
1 polymer ?
#
loop_
_entity_poly.entity_id
_entity_poly.type
_entity_poly.pdbx_seq_one_letter_code
_entity_poly.pdbx_strand_id
1 'polypeptide(L)'
;MKLRQLIGSLQSPNTAIIAEIITAVGQGMVLKRHKTIRLPNGSVQIWEHVAQRPPLHRDPIVTVVFVQGKAFKSWQRLEKTFDQALEHYERQRHLREQRVVDLKLRQMLELPPGIQADIPAMSTWRIAAGGES
;
A
#
# COMPACT_ATOMS: atom_id res chain seq x y z
N MET A 1 -25.97 -26.62 1.03
CA MET A 1 -25.18 -25.70 1.91
C MET A 1 -25.76 -25.75 3.32
N LYS A 2 -24.94 -25.98 4.36
CA LYS A 2 -25.42 -26.14 5.75
C LYS A 2 -25.48 -24.77 6.46
N LEU A 3 -26.65 -24.44 7.03
CA LEU A 3 -26.96 -23.19 7.74
C LEU A 3 -25.90 -22.75 8.76
N ARG A 4 -25.22 -23.71 9.40
CA ARG A 4 -24.13 -23.45 10.37
C ARG A 4 -22.90 -22.77 9.76
N GLN A 5 -22.59 -23.01 8.49
CA GLN A 5 -21.47 -22.33 7.82
C GLN A 5 -21.78 -20.88 7.46
N LEU A 6 -23.06 -20.55 7.18
CA LEU A 6 -23.51 -19.18 6.99
C LEU A 6 -23.43 -18.39 8.30
N ILE A 7 -23.86 -18.98 9.42
CA ILE A 7 -23.77 -18.33 10.75
C ILE A 7 -22.30 -18.12 11.15
N GLY A 8 -21.43 -19.13 10.96
CA GLY A 8 -19.99 -18.96 11.24
C GLY A 8 -19.31 -17.92 10.33
N SER A 9 -19.74 -17.83 9.06
CA SER A 9 -19.30 -16.77 8.14
C SER A 9 -19.77 -15.38 8.59
N LEU A 10 -20.97 -15.26 9.13
CA LEU A 10 -21.52 -14.00 9.65
C LEU A 10 -20.82 -13.54 10.94
N GLN A 11 -20.19 -14.45 11.68
CA GLN A 11 -19.40 -14.17 12.89
C GLN A 11 -17.91 -13.91 12.62
N SER A 12 -17.47 -13.88 11.36
CA SER A 12 -16.06 -13.61 11.05
C SER A 12 -15.69 -12.14 11.34
N PRO A 13 -14.45 -11.85 11.78
CA PRO A 13 -13.97 -10.49 11.98
C PRO A 13 -14.10 -9.60 10.73
N ASN A 14 -13.98 -10.20 9.54
CA ASN A 14 -14.18 -9.48 8.29
C ASN A 14 -15.64 -9.03 8.13
N THR A 15 -16.59 -9.88 8.50
CA THR A 15 -18.01 -9.54 8.43
C THR A 15 -18.38 -8.43 9.41
N ALA A 16 -17.79 -8.42 10.60
CA ALA A 16 -17.96 -7.33 11.57
C ALA A 16 -17.47 -5.99 11.00
N ILE A 17 -16.26 -5.94 10.43
CA ILE A 17 -15.73 -4.73 9.78
C ILE A 17 -16.61 -4.30 8.60
N ILE A 18 -17.09 -5.23 7.77
CA ILE A 18 -18.01 -4.88 6.68
C ILE A 18 -19.31 -4.30 7.24
N ALA A 19 -19.86 -4.86 8.31
CA ALA A 19 -21.07 -4.36 8.94
C ALA A 19 -20.87 -2.95 9.54
N GLU A 20 -19.71 -2.70 10.17
CA GLU A 20 -19.33 -1.37 10.64
C GLU A 20 -19.24 -0.36 9.50
N ILE A 21 -18.58 -0.72 8.39
CA ILE A 21 -18.48 0.13 7.19
C ILE A 21 -19.88 0.43 6.65
N ILE A 22 -20.74 -0.59 6.48
CA ILE A 22 -22.11 -0.43 5.98
C ILE A 22 -22.91 0.52 6.89
N THR A 23 -22.78 0.34 8.20
CA THR A 23 -23.44 1.20 9.19
C THR A 23 -22.95 2.64 9.08
N ALA A 24 -21.64 2.85 8.90
CA ALA A 24 -21.03 4.16 8.82
C ALA A 24 -21.26 4.91 7.50
N VAL A 25 -21.35 4.20 6.37
CA VAL A 25 -21.71 4.82 5.08
C VAL A 25 -23.20 5.16 5.03
N GLY A 26 -24.02 4.39 5.75
CA GLY A 26 -25.45 4.61 5.88
C GLY A 26 -26.28 3.89 4.82
N GLN A 27 -27.56 3.70 5.14
CA GLN A 27 -28.49 2.91 4.34
C GLN A 27 -28.66 3.48 2.92
N GLY A 28 -28.69 2.60 1.92
CA GLY A 28 -28.90 3.00 0.52
C GLY A 28 -27.63 3.52 -0.18
N MET A 29 -26.49 3.50 0.50
CA MET A 29 -25.17 3.58 -0.15
C MET A 29 -24.78 2.20 -0.68
N VAL A 30 -24.14 2.18 -1.85
CA VAL A 30 -23.59 0.96 -2.46
C VAL A 30 -22.15 1.18 -2.86
N LEU A 31 -21.36 0.12 -2.82
CA LEU A 31 -19.99 0.12 -3.34
C LEU A 31 -20.02 0.30 -4.85
N LYS A 32 -19.57 1.45 -5.34
CA LYS A 32 -19.50 1.78 -6.77
C LYS A 32 -18.24 1.24 -7.42
N ARG A 33 -17.09 1.51 -6.78
CA ARG A 33 -15.77 1.08 -7.25
C ARG A 33 -14.84 0.84 -6.08
N HIS A 34 -13.85 0.01 -6.30
CA HIS A 34 -12.78 -0.20 -5.34
C HIS A 34 -11.44 -0.44 -6.06
N LYS A 35 -10.34 -0.22 -5.34
CA LYS A 35 -8.98 -0.54 -5.79
C LYS A 35 -8.18 -1.10 -4.64
N THR A 36 -7.36 -2.10 -4.93
CA THR A 36 -6.40 -2.67 -3.98
C THR A 36 -4.99 -2.21 -4.34
N ILE A 37 -4.29 -1.65 -3.36
CA ILE A 37 -2.88 -1.28 -3.43
C ILE A 37 -2.11 -2.26 -2.54
N ARG A 38 -1.16 -2.99 -3.13
CA ARG A 38 -0.32 -3.92 -2.38
C ARG A 38 0.79 -3.16 -1.67
N LEU A 39 1.00 -3.49 -0.40
CA LEU A 39 2.06 -2.95 0.44
C LEU A 39 2.96 -4.11 0.93
N PRO A 40 4.21 -3.85 1.34
CA PRO A 40 5.11 -4.91 1.82
C PRO A 40 4.54 -5.73 2.99
N ASN A 41 3.70 -5.11 3.84
CA ASN A 41 3.13 -5.72 5.03
C ASN A 41 1.63 -6.08 4.91
N GLY A 42 1.05 -5.99 3.71
CA GLY A 42 -0.37 -6.26 3.50
C GLY A 42 -0.93 -5.60 2.26
N SER A 43 -2.18 -5.18 2.30
CA SER A 43 -2.78 -4.38 1.24
C SER A 43 -3.75 -3.36 1.81
N VAL A 44 -3.95 -2.30 1.06
CA VAL A 44 -4.95 -1.29 1.33
C VAL A 44 -6.00 -1.38 0.25
N GLN A 45 -7.27 -1.44 0.63
CA GLN A 45 -8.38 -1.35 -0.30
C GLN A 45 -9.09 -0.01 -0.13
N ILE A 46 -9.21 0.75 -1.21
CA ILE A 46 -9.94 2.02 -1.24
C ILE A 46 -11.27 1.75 -1.91
N TRP A 47 -12.35 2.11 -1.24
CA TRP A 47 -13.73 1.82 -1.61
C TRP A 47 -14.48 3.14 -1.76
N GLU A 48 -15.17 3.34 -2.88
CA GLU A 48 -16.07 4.47 -3.10
C GLU A 48 -17.51 3.99 -3.01
N HIS A 49 -18.28 4.61 -2.13
CA HIS A 49 -19.69 4.34 -1.93
C HIS A 49 -20.52 5.51 -2.45
N VAL A 50 -21.58 5.22 -3.20
CA VAL A 50 -22.50 6.24 -3.73
C VAL A 50 -23.94 5.90 -3.36
N ALA A 51 -24.79 6.92 -3.29
CA ALA A 51 -26.21 6.69 -3.09
C ALA A 51 -26.83 6.06 -4.34
N GLN A 52 -27.48 4.91 -4.16
CA GLN A 52 -28.29 4.28 -5.21
C GLN A 52 -29.78 4.24 -4.83
N ARG A 53 -30.11 4.59 -3.58
CA ARG A 53 -31.49 4.77 -3.12
C ARG A 53 -31.69 6.18 -2.58
N PRO A 54 -32.92 6.71 -2.68
CA PRO A 54 -33.28 8.00 -2.11
C PRO A 54 -32.84 8.13 -0.63
N PRO A 55 -32.30 9.29 -0.22
CA PRO A 55 -31.99 10.45 -1.06
C PRO A 55 -30.74 10.18 -1.93
N LEU A 56 -30.86 10.45 -3.24
CA LEU A 56 -29.78 10.25 -4.22
C LEU A 56 -28.74 11.39 -4.20
N HIS A 57 -29.07 12.52 -3.59
CA HIS A 57 -28.21 13.72 -3.50
C HIS A 57 -27.16 13.64 -2.38
N ARG A 58 -26.75 12.44 -1.97
CA ARG A 58 -25.72 12.29 -0.94
C ARG A 58 -24.35 12.25 -1.58
N ASP A 59 -23.40 12.95 -0.97
CA ASP A 59 -22.01 12.93 -1.40
C ASP A 59 -21.43 11.50 -1.36
N PRO A 60 -20.58 11.13 -2.34
CA PRO A 60 -19.84 9.89 -2.28
C PRO A 60 -19.01 9.79 -1.00
N ILE A 61 -19.04 8.61 -0.38
CA ILE A 61 -18.23 8.32 0.81
C ILE A 61 -17.07 7.44 0.38
N VAL A 62 -15.86 7.83 0.73
CA VAL A 62 -14.67 7.01 0.49
C VAL A 62 -14.23 6.38 1.81
N THR A 63 -14.04 5.08 1.80
CA THR A 63 -13.47 4.33 2.93
C THR A 63 -12.21 3.63 2.50
N VAL A 64 -11.28 3.47 3.43
CA VAL A 64 -10.09 2.66 3.22
C VAL A 64 -10.05 1.53 4.23
N VAL A 65 -9.71 0.34 3.75
CA VAL A 65 -9.68 -0.91 4.52
C VAL A 65 -8.26 -1.46 4.49
N PHE A 66 -7.69 -1.69 5.66
CA PHE A 66 -6.38 -2.29 5.81
C PHE A 66 -6.52 -3.80 5.92
N VAL A 67 -5.81 -4.52 5.06
CA VAL A 67 -5.91 -5.98 4.92
C VAL A 67 -4.55 -6.61 5.15
N GLN A 68 -4.49 -7.61 6.02
CA GLN A 68 -3.28 -8.38 6.28
C GLN A 68 -3.59 -9.87 6.08
N GLY A 69 -2.91 -10.50 5.11
CA GLY A 69 -3.28 -11.83 4.64
C GLY A 69 -4.70 -11.84 4.07
N LYS A 70 -5.60 -12.63 4.68
CA LYS A 70 -7.03 -12.72 4.32
C LYS A 70 -7.96 -11.93 5.25
N ALA A 71 -7.41 -11.24 6.25
CA ALA A 71 -8.19 -10.59 7.30
C ALA A 71 -8.23 -9.06 7.11
N PHE A 72 -9.41 -8.48 7.29
CA PHE A 72 -9.58 -7.04 7.47
C PHE A 72 -9.13 -6.70 8.88
N LYS A 73 -8.21 -5.74 9.01
CA LYS A 73 -7.60 -5.38 10.29
C LYS A 73 -8.19 -4.11 10.88
N SER A 74 -8.42 -3.13 10.02
CA SER A 74 -9.03 -1.86 10.40
C SER A 74 -9.57 -1.17 9.15
N TRP A 75 -10.38 -0.15 9.36
CA TRP A 75 -10.88 0.70 8.31
C TRP A 75 -11.02 2.14 8.81
N GLN A 76 -11.10 3.09 7.89
CA GLN A 76 -11.42 4.48 8.22
C GLN A 76 -12.16 5.14 7.05
N ARG A 77 -13.00 6.13 7.38
CA ARG A 77 -13.57 7.05 6.39
C ARG A 77 -12.51 8.08 6.00
N LEU A 78 -12.46 8.44 4.73
CA LEU A 78 -11.55 9.44 4.20
C LEU A 78 -12.30 10.71 3.81
N GLU A 79 -11.75 11.86 4.21
CA GLU A 79 -12.14 13.19 3.72
C GLU A 79 -11.41 13.50 2.40
N LYS A 80 -11.51 12.57 1.45
CA LYS A 80 -10.86 12.64 0.14
C LYS A 80 -11.77 12.02 -0.92
N THR A 81 -11.66 12.50 -2.15
CA THR A 81 -12.22 11.78 -3.30
C THR A 81 -11.47 10.46 -3.51
N PHE A 82 -12.07 9.54 -4.26
CA PHE A 82 -11.45 8.25 -4.54
C PHE A 82 -10.10 8.42 -5.23
N ASP A 83 -10.00 9.31 -6.22
CA ASP A 83 -8.78 9.54 -6.97
C ASP A 83 -7.67 10.20 -6.12
N GLN A 84 -8.04 11.13 -5.21
CA GLN A 84 -7.10 11.68 -4.23
C GLN A 84 -6.63 10.62 -3.22
N ALA A 85 -7.51 9.71 -2.80
CA ALA A 85 -7.14 8.59 -1.93
C ALA A 85 -6.18 7.64 -2.64
N LEU A 86 -6.46 7.29 -3.90
CA LEU A 86 -5.58 6.47 -4.73
C LEU A 86 -4.18 7.07 -4.83
N GLU A 87 -4.11 8.34 -5.23
CA GLU A 87 -2.84 9.05 -5.38
C GLU A 87 -2.06 9.07 -4.06
N HIS A 88 -2.75 9.34 -2.95
CA HIS A 88 -2.14 9.34 -1.62
C HIS A 88 -1.50 8.00 -1.27
N TYR A 89 -2.23 6.89 -1.45
CA TYR A 89 -1.74 5.57 -1.06
C TYR A 89 -0.72 4.97 -2.05
N GLU A 90 -0.82 5.26 -3.35
CA GLU A 90 0.24 4.90 -4.31
C GLU A 90 1.53 5.67 -4.03
N ARG A 91 1.43 6.98 -3.71
CA ARG A 91 2.60 7.77 -3.30
C ARG A 91 3.25 7.19 -2.04
N GLN A 92 2.45 6.83 -1.04
CA GLN A 92 2.97 6.18 0.18
C GLN A 92 3.64 4.85 -0.11
N ARG A 93 3.08 4.05 -1.01
CA ARG A 93 3.68 2.79 -1.46
C ARG A 93 5.06 3.04 -2.07
N HIS A 94 5.17 3.96 -3.02
CA HIS A 94 6.44 4.29 -3.65
C HIS A 94 7.49 4.80 -2.66
N LEU A 95 7.12 5.68 -1.73
CA LEU A 95 8.03 6.18 -0.69
C LEU A 95 8.54 5.05 0.22
N ARG A 96 7.68 4.07 0.54
CA ARG A 96 8.07 2.90 1.34
C ARG A 96 8.99 1.96 0.57
N GLU A 97 8.68 1.70 -0.70
CA GLU A 97 9.55 0.90 -1.59
C GLU A 97 10.94 1.53 -1.71
N GLN A 98 11.03 2.84 -1.91
CA GLN A 98 12.30 3.57 -1.95
C GLN A 98 13.08 3.48 -0.65
N ARG A 99 12.43 3.60 0.52
CA ARG A 99 13.11 3.42 1.82
C ARG A 99 13.67 2.02 1.99
N VAL A 100 12.96 0.99 1.56
CA VAL A 100 13.46 -0.40 1.63
C VAL A 100 14.70 -0.56 0.76
N VAL A 101 14.71 0.02 -0.44
CA VAL A 101 15.87 0.02 -1.33
C VAL A 101 17.05 0.78 -0.73
N ASP A 102 16.82 1.99 -0.19
CA ASP A 102 17.88 2.80 0.46
C ASP A 102 18.50 2.08 1.67
N LEU A 103 17.67 1.48 2.53
CA LEU A 103 18.17 0.71 3.67
C LEU A 103 18.97 -0.52 3.25
N LYS A 104 18.53 -1.22 2.20
CA LYS A 104 19.27 -2.36 1.65
C LYS A 104 20.59 -1.92 1.02
N LEU A 105 20.60 -0.80 0.29
CA LEU A 105 21.81 -0.24 -0.29
C LEU A 105 22.81 0.17 0.79
N ARG A 106 22.35 0.81 1.88
CA ARG A 106 23.21 1.14 3.02
C ARG A 106 23.80 -0.10 3.68
N GLN A 107 23.00 -1.13 3.95
CA GLN A 107 23.51 -2.41 4.47
C GLN A 107 24.52 -3.06 3.52
N MET A 108 24.37 -2.91 2.21
CA MET A 108 25.33 -3.42 1.22
C MET A 108 26.61 -2.59 1.14
N LEU A 109 26.55 -1.29 1.44
CA LEU A 109 27.69 -0.36 1.43
C LEU A 109 28.44 -0.32 2.77
N GLU A 110 27.78 -0.70 3.87
CA GLU A 110 28.44 -1.00 5.14
C GLU A 110 29.22 -2.30 4.99
N LEU A 111 30.49 -2.19 4.58
CA LEU A 111 31.46 -3.27 4.59
C LEU A 111 31.42 -3.95 5.98
N PRO A 112 31.37 -5.30 6.06
CA PRO A 112 31.47 -5.97 7.35
C PRO A 112 32.76 -5.55 8.06
N PRO A 113 32.72 -5.32 9.39
CA PRO A 113 33.92 -4.99 10.15
C PRO A 113 34.89 -6.17 10.05
N GLY A 114 35.94 -6.02 9.23
CA GLY A 114 36.90 -7.08 8.93
C GLY A 114 37.33 -7.16 7.46
N ILE A 115 36.62 -6.53 6.53
CA ILE A 115 37.12 -6.36 5.15
C ILE A 115 37.64 -4.93 5.01
N GLN A 116 38.94 -4.76 5.26
CA GLN A 116 39.69 -3.69 4.59
C GLN A 116 39.53 -3.97 3.11
N ALA A 117 38.80 -3.11 2.40
CA ALA A 117 38.97 -3.00 0.97
C ALA A 117 40.44 -2.59 0.79
N ASP A 118 41.30 -3.57 0.50
CA ASP A 118 42.57 -3.31 -0.15
C ASP A 118 42.18 -2.73 -1.51
N ILE A 119 42.04 -1.41 -1.54
CA ILE A 119 41.99 -0.66 -2.78
C ILE A 119 43.43 -0.74 -3.27
N PRO A 120 43.79 -1.59 -4.26
CA PRO A 120 45.10 -1.47 -4.85
C PRO A 120 45.18 -0.04 -5.35
N ALA A 121 46.16 0.70 -4.82
CA ALA A 121 46.45 2.04 -5.26
C ALA A 121 46.48 2.03 -6.79
N MET A 122 45.45 2.63 -7.40
CA MET A 122 45.32 2.69 -8.84
C MET A 122 46.56 3.40 -9.34
N SER A 123 47.49 2.59 -9.83
CA SER A 123 48.80 3.03 -10.26
C SER A 123 48.59 3.85 -11.52
N THR A 124 49.03 5.10 -11.45
CA THR A 124 49.38 6.04 -12.51
C THR A 124 49.38 5.45 -13.92
N TRP A 125 48.37 5.79 -14.73
CA TRP A 125 48.52 5.76 -16.19
C TRP A 125 49.06 7.12 -16.65
N ARG A 126 50.38 7.19 -16.83
CA ARG A 126 51.05 8.24 -17.60
C ARG A 126 50.59 8.12 -19.05
N ILE A 127 49.95 9.15 -19.59
CA ILE A 127 49.82 9.32 -21.04
C ILE A 127 51.18 9.80 -21.53
N ALA A 128 51.99 8.89 -22.06
CA ALA A 128 53.10 9.22 -22.94
C ALA A 128 52.74 8.68 -24.32
N ALA A 129 52.27 9.56 -25.20
CA ALA A 129 52.28 9.33 -26.63
C ALA A 129 53.07 10.47 -27.25
N GLY A 130 54.39 10.31 -27.28
CA GLY A 130 55.24 11.03 -28.21
C GLY A 130 55.12 10.35 -29.58
N GLY A 131 55.03 11.17 -30.62
CA GLY A 131 55.02 10.73 -32.01
C GLY A 131 55.41 11.89 -32.91
N GLU A 132 56.70 12.20 -32.93
CA GLU A 132 57.34 12.93 -34.02
C GLU A 132 57.38 12.05 -35.27
N SER A 133 57.01 12.62 -36.41
CA SER A 133 57.58 12.35 -37.73
C SER A 133 57.34 13.56 -38.62
#